data_AF-A0A6A6A0D9-F1
#
_entry.id   AF-A0A6A6A0D9-F1
#
_cell.length_a   1.000
_cell.length_b   1.000
_cell.length_c   1.000
_cell.angle_alpha   90.00
_cell.angle_beta   90.00
_cell.angle_gamma   90.00
#
_symmetry.space_group_name_H-M   'P 1'
#
loop_
_entity.id
_entity.type
_entity.pdbx_description
1 polymer ?
#
loop_
_entity_poly.entity_id
_entity_poly.type
_entity_poly.pdbx_seq_one_letter_code
_entity_poly.pdbx_strand_id
1 'polypeptide(L)'
;MLYTLYAESSPSIDEQWFEAQLKRYEKNAYKECYGAEVAALKKFYNGKTNAEQAAIAITQPISKSPIQDGGGYSDHVVALSQLWTLLKNALIEWPSSRTPDLITLLSAMTKVTDAIHCGELLDDADEKPEPWAELPWFRMIWSDAFWRTPGQIARQAKDAASRRHECEVYIKQQDVEARLVAAGIFEWNRAPRFMVRTLERTPNPDDAHDAAGDADAEYQLKPEFHMPAASKWVEHNGDRLCSGLGELKHWDERDAHGEMIQFDQPSERWEFWKKRLLKVAEGAGVDEVTRDAARSTTDEGASSHSEATINAPTSAETYTTYTSTDDHQHLDSQYASFVQRQDNARSNNRTFWNQLDESAGQAKSASLDDTPEQSNAGSAFPAQPNILSAFIFCNTVKDQQEDLSDINKKERAILVPVFFACVHPICRTLHEPTALAFVQGIEELTQSRTQRLKFNSLRAVDCTIAFAAVKTLTPEECYSKLGAEKPIVTLQAFTLYMMFMCSTESTQSS
;
A
#
# COMPACT_ATOMS: atom_id res chain seq x y z
N MET A 1 12.80 6.14 1.57
CA MET A 1 12.90 7.42 2.30
C MET A 1 13.89 7.18 3.44
N LEU A 2 14.97 7.95 3.56
CA LEU A 2 15.94 7.79 4.65
C LEU A 2 15.43 8.56 5.86
N TYR A 3 15.06 7.86 6.93
CA TYR A 3 14.68 8.48 8.20
C TYR A 3 15.93 8.92 8.97
N THR A 4 15.87 10.12 9.57
CA THR A 4 16.88 10.59 10.52
C THR A 4 16.34 10.39 11.92
N LEU A 5 16.86 9.40 12.65
CA LEU A 5 16.50 9.20 14.04
C LEU A 5 17.23 10.21 14.91
N TYR A 6 16.49 10.96 15.71
CA TYR A 6 17.08 11.80 16.75
C TYR A 6 17.48 10.90 17.92
N ALA A 7 18.69 11.10 18.44
CA ALA A 7 19.17 10.32 19.58
C ALA A 7 18.26 10.53 20.80
N GLU A 8 18.07 9.51 21.63
CA GLU A 8 17.28 9.65 22.86
C GLU A 8 17.85 10.69 23.83
N SER A 9 19.15 10.96 23.73
CA SER A 9 19.87 11.99 24.48
C SER A 9 19.73 13.39 23.86
N SER A 10 19.17 13.52 22.65
CA SER A 10 18.91 14.82 22.04
C SER A 10 17.74 15.49 22.76
N PRO A 11 17.96 16.64 23.43
CA PRO A 11 16.93 17.28 24.25
C PRO A 11 15.81 17.89 23.41
N SER A 12 15.99 18.02 22.09
CA SER A 12 15.00 18.61 21.19
C SER A 12 15.21 18.25 19.72
N ILE A 13 14.12 18.20 18.94
CA ILE A 13 14.19 18.31 17.49
C ILE A 13 14.63 19.72 17.07
N ASP A 14 15.37 19.80 15.96
CA ASP A 14 15.81 21.07 15.38
C ASP A 14 14.62 21.78 14.70
N GLU A 15 14.61 23.11 14.75
CA GLU A 15 13.72 23.96 13.96
C GLU A 15 13.77 23.60 12.46
N GLN A 16 14.95 23.21 11.98
CA GLN A 16 15.16 22.73 10.61
C GLN A 16 14.27 21.54 10.24
N TRP A 17 13.83 20.73 11.21
CA TRP A 17 12.90 19.63 10.97
C TRP A 17 11.57 20.13 10.42
N PHE A 18 10.99 21.16 11.05
CA PHE A 18 9.72 21.75 10.62
C PHE A 18 9.86 22.45 9.27
N GLU A 19 10.97 23.16 9.05
CA GLU A 19 11.28 23.78 7.75
C GLU A 19 11.41 22.74 6.64
N ALA A 20 12.04 21.59 6.93
CA ALA A 20 12.16 20.49 5.99
C ALA A 20 10.79 19.90 5.65
N GLN A 21 9.86 19.80 6.62
CA GLN A 21 8.50 19.36 6.34
C GLN A 21 7.77 20.32 5.40
N LEU A 22 7.86 21.64 5.63
CA LEU A 22 7.23 22.67 4.77
C LEU A 22 7.73 22.60 3.31
N LYS A 23 9.03 22.38 3.11
CA LYS A 23 9.63 22.28 1.77
C LYS A 23 9.11 21.08 0.96
N ARG A 24 8.63 20.00 1.61
CA ARG A 24 8.17 18.78 0.92
C ARG A 24 6.92 19.03 0.06
N TYR A 25 6.09 20.00 0.41
CA TYR A 25 4.80 20.25 -0.25
C TYR A 25 4.61 21.71 -0.70
N GLU A 26 5.71 22.44 -0.91
CA GLU A 26 5.70 23.87 -1.26
C GLU A 26 4.86 24.20 -2.52
N LYS A 27 4.81 23.27 -3.48
CA LYS A 27 4.10 23.41 -4.76
C LYS A 27 2.71 22.76 -4.78
N ASN A 28 2.17 22.33 -3.63
CA ASN A 28 0.88 21.64 -3.57
C ASN A 28 -0.30 22.62 -3.43
N ALA A 29 -1.46 22.24 -3.94
CA ALA A 29 -2.71 23.01 -3.85
C ALA A 29 -3.21 23.18 -2.40
N TYR A 30 -2.82 22.28 -1.49
CA TYR A 30 -3.10 22.31 -0.05
C TYR A 30 -1.96 22.90 0.79
N LYS A 31 -0.98 23.60 0.19
CA LYS A 31 0.19 24.14 0.92
C LYS A 31 -0.19 25.03 2.12
N GLU A 32 -1.29 25.76 2.04
CA GLU A 32 -1.74 26.64 3.12
C GLU A 32 -2.30 25.84 4.30
N CYS A 33 -3.09 24.79 4.02
CA CYS A 33 -3.58 23.84 5.02
C CYS A 33 -2.38 23.16 5.71
N TYR A 34 -1.48 22.61 4.91
CA TYR A 34 -0.29 21.92 5.42
C TYR A 34 0.64 22.85 6.22
N GLY A 35 0.81 24.10 5.77
CA GLY A 35 1.57 25.11 6.52
C GLY A 35 0.98 25.39 7.90
N ALA A 36 -0.36 25.46 8.00
CA ALA A 36 -1.05 25.64 9.27
C ALA A 36 -0.91 24.41 10.19
N GLU A 37 -1.02 23.20 9.63
CA GLU A 37 -0.81 21.92 10.34
C GLU A 37 0.59 21.83 10.95
N VAL A 38 1.64 22.13 10.16
CA VAL A 38 3.04 22.14 10.63
C VAL A 38 3.23 23.18 11.74
N ALA A 39 2.65 24.37 11.58
CA ALA A 39 2.75 25.42 12.60
C ALA A 39 2.02 25.04 13.91
N ALA A 40 0.89 24.34 13.82
CA ALA A 40 0.15 23.84 14.97
C ALA A 40 0.93 22.71 15.68
N LEU A 41 1.46 21.74 14.93
CA LEU A 41 2.31 20.68 15.47
C LEU A 41 3.57 21.25 16.15
N LYS A 42 4.18 22.29 15.58
CA LYS A 42 5.30 23.01 16.20
C LYS A 42 4.92 23.68 17.52
N LYS A 43 3.73 24.28 17.61
CA LYS A 43 3.24 24.87 18.88
C LYS A 43 3.04 23.79 19.94
N PHE A 44 2.46 22.66 19.56
CA PHE A 44 2.29 21.49 20.43
C PHE A 44 3.63 20.97 20.94
N TYR A 45 4.58 20.75 20.04
CA TYR A 45 5.93 20.29 20.39
C TYR A 45 6.61 21.19 21.45
N ASN A 46 6.48 22.51 21.28
CA ASN A 46 7.01 23.53 22.19
C ASN A 46 6.20 23.73 23.48
N GLY A 47 5.17 22.90 23.75
CA GLY A 47 4.32 22.99 24.93
C GLY A 47 3.44 24.25 24.98
N LYS A 48 3.22 24.92 23.84
CA LYS A 48 2.38 26.13 23.77
C LYS A 48 0.89 25.80 23.70
N THR A 49 0.55 24.57 23.35
CA THR A 49 -0.81 24.02 23.28
C THR A 49 -0.83 22.62 23.87
N ASN A 50 -1.94 22.22 24.49
CA ASN A 50 -2.15 20.83 24.89
C ASN A 50 -2.63 19.97 23.70
N ALA A 51 -2.85 18.67 23.93
CA ALA A 51 -3.21 17.72 22.89
C ALA A 51 -4.57 18.05 22.24
N GLU A 52 -5.57 18.46 23.02
CA GLU A 52 -6.90 18.79 22.52
C GLU A 52 -6.89 20.06 21.66
N GLN A 53 -6.20 21.11 22.12
CA GLN A 53 -6.04 22.35 21.36
C GLN A 53 -5.25 22.11 20.07
N ALA A 54 -4.21 21.28 20.14
CA ALA A 54 -3.41 20.91 18.97
C ALA A 54 -4.21 20.07 17.99
N ALA A 55 -4.99 19.09 18.45
CA ALA A 55 -5.85 18.27 17.61
C ALA A 55 -6.82 19.13 16.80
N ILE A 56 -7.50 20.08 17.45
CA ILE A 56 -8.39 21.03 16.75
C ILE A 56 -7.59 21.89 15.77
N ALA A 57 -6.47 22.48 16.20
CA ALA A 57 -5.69 23.37 15.35
C ALA A 57 -5.08 22.66 14.12
N ILE A 58 -4.76 21.36 14.23
CA ILE A 58 -4.20 20.53 13.17
C ILE A 58 -5.28 20.04 12.21
N THR A 59 -6.45 19.63 12.70
CA THR A 59 -7.54 19.09 11.84
C THR A 59 -8.32 20.20 11.12
N GLN A 60 -8.47 21.36 11.78
CA GLN A 60 -9.32 22.45 11.30
C GLN A 60 -9.02 22.97 9.89
N PRO A 61 -7.76 23.09 9.42
CA PRO A 61 -7.48 23.49 8.05
C PRO A 61 -8.13 22.56 7.01
N ILE A 62 -8.09 21.24 7.23
CA ILE A 62 -8.75 20.26 6.36
C ILE A 62 -10.26 20.30 6.54
N SER A 63 -10.75 20.35 7.78
CA SER A 63 -12.19 20.41 8.06
C SER A 63 -12.90 21.61 7.42
N LYS A 64 -12.19 22.73 7.22
CA LYS A 64 -12.74 23.97 6.64
C LYS A 64 -12.45 24.16 5.16
N SER A 65 -11.66 23.29 4.56
CA SER A 65 -11.29 23.39 3.15
C SER A 65 -12.13 22.41 2.33
N PRO A 66 -12.84 22.85 1.28
CA PRO A 66 -13.52 21.93 0.38
C PRO A 66 -12.51 21.01 -0.32
N ILE A 67 -12.99 19.90 -0.87
CA ILE A 67 -12.19 19.06 -1.75
C ILE A 67 -11.85 19.90 -2.98
N GLN A 68 -10.55 20.09 -3.24
CA GLN A 68 -10.13 20.83 -4.42
C GLN A 68 -10.29 19.97 -5.68
N ASP A 69 -10.95 20.49 -6.70
CA ASP A 69 -11.20 19.78 -7.96
C ASP A 69 -9.94 19.83 -8.84
N GLY A 70 -9.05 18.87 -8.65
CA GLY A 70 -7.81 18.68 -9.41
C GLY A 70 -7.96 17.76 -10.62
N GLY A 71 -9.18 17.23 -10.84
CA GLY A 71 -9.47 16.25 -11.89
C GLY A 71 -8.95 14.84 -11.60
N GLY A 72 -8.54 14.56 -10.36
CA GLY A 72 -8.00 13.28 -9.91
C GLY A 72 -8.93 12.54 -8.94
N TYR A 73 -8.92 11.20 -8.98
CA TYR A 73 -9.75 10.37 -8.09
C TYR A 73 -9.37 10.47 -6.60
N SER A 74 -8.24 11.09 -6.27
CA SER A 74 -7.67 11.13 -4.91
C SER A 74 -7.61 12.54 -4.32
N ASP A 75 -8.25 13.54 -4.93
CA ASP A 75 -8.04 14.94 -4.54
C ASP A 75 -8.47 15.24 -3.08
N HIS A 76 -9.40 14.44 -2.55
CA HIS A 76 -9.81 14.44 -1.14
C HIS A 76 -8.81 13.75 -0.21
N VAL A 77 -8.04 12.78 -0.72
CA VAL A 77 -7.04 12.03 0.07
C VAL A 77 -5.71 12.79 0.14
N VAL A 78 -5.45 13.74 -0.76
CA VAL A 78 -4.17 14.46 -0.83
C VAL A 78 -3.86 15.22 0.46
N ALA A 79 -4.83 15.98 0.99
CA ALA A 79 -4.65 16.76 2.22
C ALA A 79 -4.43 15.83 3.43
N LEU A 80 -5.26 14.81 3.58
CA LEU A 80 -5.12 13.79 4.63
C LEU A 80 -3.80 13.05 4.52
N SER A 81 -3.36 12.70 3.32
CA SER A 81 -2.09 12.00 3.10
C SER A 81 -0.89 12.81 3.55
N GLN A 82 -0.93 14.13 3.37
CA GLN A 82 0.11 15.04 3.82
C GLN A 82 0.13 15.13 5.34
N LEU A 83 -1.04 15.34 5.97
CA LEU A 83 -1.18 15.37 7.42
C LEU A 83 -0.69 14.07 8.07
N TRP A 84 -1.11 12.92 7.55
CA TRP A 84 -0.70 11.61 8.04
C TRP A 84 0.78 11.34 7.80
N THR A 85 1.33 11.81 6.68
CA THR A 85 2.77 11.76 6.45
C THR A 85 3.54 12.61 7.46
N LEU A 86 3.05 13.81 7.78
CA LEU A 86 3.64 14.68 8.80
C LEU A 86 3.66 14.01 10.18
N LEU A 87 2.52 13.48 10.63
CA LEU A 87 2.40 12.83 11.94
C LEU A 87 3.16 11.51 12.01
N LYS A 88 3.16 10.71 10.93
CA LYS A 88 4.01 9.51 10.82
C LYS A 88 5.49 9.86 10.92
N ASN A 89 5.96 10.89 10.21
CA ASN A 89 7.37 11.29 10.28
C ASN A 89 7.72 11.80 11.68
N ALA A 90 6.81 12.53 12.34
CA ALA A 90 7.00 12.94 13.73
C ALA A 90 7.13 11.72 14.66
N LEU A 91 6.27 10.71 14.50
CA LEU A 91 6.30 9.49 15.32
C LEU A 91 7.62 8.69 15.18
N ILE A 92 8.21 8.66 13.98
CA ILE A 92 9.45 7.92 13.72
C ILE A 92 10.69 8.75 14.05
N GLU A 93 10.73 10.01 13.61
CA GLU A 93 11.94 10.83 13.68
C GLU A 93 12.11 11.48 15.06
N TRP A 94 11.01 11.85 15.76
CA TRP A 94 11.14 12.49 17.08
C TRP A 94 11.69 11.51 18.13
N PRO A 95 12.37 12.01 19.18
CA PRO A 95 12.85 11.17 20.28
C PRO A 95 11.73 10.32 20.89
N SER A 96 12.04 9.08 21.28
CA SER A 96 11.05 8.14 21.85
C SER A 96 10.32 8.65 23.08
N SER A 97 10.95 9.54 23.85
CA SER A 97 10.32 10.23 24.98
C SER A 97 9.12 11.10 24.59
N ARG A 98 9.00 11.51 23.33
CA ARG A 98 7.88 12.32 22.81
C ARG A 98 6.79 11.48 22.12
N THR A 99 7.01 10.18 21.91
CA THR A 99 6.00 9.29 21.32
C THR A 99 4.68 9.29 22.12
N PRO A 100 4.68 9.23 23.47
CA PRO A 100 3.43 9.32 24.25
C PRO A 100 2.61 10.59 24.01
N ASP A 101 3.29 11.74 23.81
CA ASP A 101 2.61 13.00 23.52
C ASP A 101 1.90 12.96 22.16
N LEU A 102 2.56 12.38 21.14
CA LEU A 102 1.98 12.20 19.81
C LEU A 102 0.82 11.20 19.81
N ILE A 103 0.91 10.11 20.58
CA ILE A 103 -0.20 9.18 20.78
C ILE A 103 -1.39 9.92 21.41
N THR A 104 -1.15 10.73 22.44
CA THR A 104 -2.20 11.53 23.11
C THR A 104 -2.84 12.53 22.14
N LEU A 105 -2.04 13.16 21.28
CA LEU A 105 -2.52 14.03 20.21
C LEU A 105 -3.43 13.28 19.23
N LEU A 106 -3.02 12.09 18.75
CA LEU A 106 -3.84 11.27 17.86
C LEU A 106 -5.14 10.83 18.53
N SER A 107 -5.10 10.39 19.80
CA SER A 107 -6.30 10.10 20.57
C SER A 107 -7.20 11.32 20.74
N ALA A 108 -6.65 12.53 20.84
CA ALA A 108 -7.44 13.76 20.86
C ALA A 108 -8.06 14.09 19.50
N MET A 109 -7.38 13.79 18.39
CA MET A 109 -7.92 13.94 17.03
C MET A 109 -9.14 13.04 16.80
N THR A 110 -9.15 11.82 17.33
CA THR A 110 -10.34 10.93 17.26
C THR A 110 -11.59 11.51 17.92
N LYS A 111 -11.45 12.54 18.75
CA LYS A 111 -12.56 13.20 19.46
C LYS A 111 -12.98 14.50 18.79
N VAL A 112 -12.34 14.90 17.69
CA VAL A 112 -12.73 16.08 16.91
C VAL A 112 -14.06 15.79 16.20
N THR A 113 -15.03 16.68 16.38
CA THR A 113 -16.41 16.51 15.87
C THR A 113 -16.66 17.22 14.54
N ASP A 114 -15.70 18.03 14.08
CA ASP A 114 -15.77 18.67 12.76
C ASP A 114 -15.77 17.61 11.66
N ALA A 115 -16.55 17.80 10.60
CA ALA A 115 -16.52 16.93 9.44
C ALA A 115 -15.29 17.21 8.56
N ILE A 116 -14.77 16.18 7.91
CA ILE A 116 -13.65 16.32 6.98
C ILE A 116 -14.12 17.01 5.70
N HIS A 117 -13.32 17.95 5.19
CA HIS A 117 -13.61 18.71 3.97
C HIS A 117 -15.01 19.34 3.91
N CYS A 118 -15.41 20.09 4.94
CA CYS A 118 -16.75 20.66 5.05
C CYS A 118 -17.89 19.62 5.00
N GLY A 119 -17.59 18.34 5.21
CA GLY A 119 -18.52 17.21 5.06
C GLY A 119 -18.73 16.73 3.63
N GLU A 120 -17.89 17.17 2.69
CA GLU A 120 -17.91 16.69 1.29
C GLU A 120 -17.34 15.28 1.14
N LEU A 121 -16.47 14.87 2.09
CA LEU A 121 -15.97 13.51 2.14
C LEU A 121 -17.02 12.62 2.81
N LEU A 122 -17.52 11.64 2.08
CA LEU A 122 -18.56 10.72 2.55
C LEU A 122 -17.98 9.31 2.71
N ASP A 123 -18.50 8.58 3.70
CA ASP A 123 -18.30 7.14 3.85
C ASP A 123 -19.01 6.40 2.71
N ASP A 124 -18.28 5.49 2.05
CA ASP A 124 -18.76 4.75 0.88
C ASP A 124 -19.96 3.82 1.18
N ALA A 125 -20.15 3.42 2.43
CA ALA A 125 -21.17 2.46 2.86
C ALA A 125 -22.48 3.13 3.30
N ASP A 126 -22.42 4.27 3.99
CA ASP A 126 -23.61 4.91 4.56
C ASP A 126 -23.86 6.36 4.10
N GLU A 127 -23.03 6.87 3.19
CA GLU A 127 -23.08 8.23 2.63
C GLU A 127 -23.05 9.34 3.70
N LYS A 128 -22.58 9.05 4.92
CA LYS A 128 -22.43 10.07 5.96
C LYS A 128 -21.09 10.78 5.84
N PRO A 129 -20.99 12.03 6.31
CA PRO A 129 -19.71 12.73 6.38
C PRO A 129 -18.68 11.93 7.19
N GLU A 130 -17.51 11.72 6.59
CA GLU A 130 -16.41 10.99 7.19
C GLU A 130 -15.92 11.71 8.46
N PRO A 131 -15.94 11.04 9.64
CA PRO A 131 -15.50 11.64 10.89
C PRO A 131 -13.98 11.50 11.10
N TRP A 132 -13.43 12.27 12.03
CA TRP A 132 -12.04 12.06 12.50
C TRP A 132 -11.88 10.85 13.43
N ALA A 133 -12.99 10.22 13.86
CA ALA A 133 -13.02 9.20 14.91
C ALA A 133 -12.08 8.01 14.62
N GLU A 134 -11.95 7.63 13.36
CA GLU A 134 -11.13 6.48 12.94
C GLU A 134 -9.79 6.87 12.32
N LEU A 135 -9.46 8.17 12.29
CA LEU A 135 -8.25 8.71 11.62
C LEU A 135 -8.12 8.16 10.18
N PRO A 136 -9.05 8.53 9.28
CA PRO A 136 -9.25 7.83 8.02
C PRO A 136 -7.97 7.82 7.18
N TRP A 137 -7.62 6.65 6.63
CA TRP A 137 -6.37 6.36 5.91
C TRP A 137 -5.05 6.46 6.69
N PHE A 138 -5.04 6.86 7.97
CA PHE A 138 -3.78 6.93 8.74
C PHE A 138 -3.07 5.58 8.81
N ARG A 139 -3.82 4.51 9.08
CA ARG A 139 -3.32 3.13 9.08
C ARG A 139 -2.77 2.71 7.72
N MET A 140 -3.46 3.06 6.63
CA MET A 140 -3.02 2.74 5.27
C MET A 140 -1.66 3.37 4.98
N ILE A 141 -1.51 4.66 5.27
CA ILE A 141 -0.25 5.39 5.07
C ILE A 141 0.87 4.88 5.96
N TRP A 142 0.53 4.48 7.19
CA TRP A 142 1.47 3.79 8.07
C TRP A 142 1.97 2.50 7.43
N SER A 143 1.06 1.60 7.03
CA SER A 143 1.41 0.31 6.44
C SER A 143 2.16 0.44 5.11
N ASP A 144 1.76 1.36 4.24
CA ASP A 144 2.43 1.62 2.96
C ASP A 144 3.84 2.19 3.15
N ALA A 145 4.09 2.95 4.22
CA ALA A 145 5.42 3.44 4.52
C ALA A 145 6.36 2.34 5.03
N PHE A 146 5.81 1.27 5.61
CA PHE A 146 6.56 0.27 6.36
C PHE A 146 6.27 -1.18 5.93
N TRP A 147 6.06 -1.39 4.63
CA TRP A 147 5.78 -2.71 4.07
C TRP A 147 6.99 -3.66 4.09
N ARG A 148 8.22 -3.14 4.18
CA ARG A 148 9.46 -3.94 4.05
C ARG A 148 9.67 -4.83 5.28
N THR A 149 9.95 -6.11 5.05
CA THR A 149 10.28 -7.06 6.12
C THR A 149 11.75 -6.93 6.55
N PRO A 150 12.13 -7.42 7.75
CA PRO A 150 13.52 -7.36 8.19
C PRO A 150 14.54 -8.02 7.25
N GLY A 151 14.20 -9.13 6.61
CA GLY A 151 15.08 -9.75 5.61
C GLY A 151 15.29 -8.86 4.39
N GLN A 152 14.23 -8.18 3.91
CA GLN A 152 14.33 -7.24 2.79
C GLN A 152 15.17 -6.01 3.17
N ILE A 153 15.00 -5.50 4.39
CA ILE A 153 15.79 -4.38 4.92
C ILE A 153 17.26 -4.77 5.03
N ALA A 154 17.56 -5.93 5.63
CA ALA A 154 18.91 -6.45 5.79
C ALA A 154 19.63 -6.61 4.45
N ARG A 155 18.95 -7.18 3.44
CA ARG A 155 19.48 -7.37 2.08
C ARG A 155 19.80 -6.04 1.38
N GLN A 156 18.95 -5.02 1.56
CA GLN A 156 19.11 -3.73 0.90
C GLN A 156 20.15 -2.83 1.57
N ALA A 157 20.61 -3.17 2.78
CA ALA A 157 21.62 -2.42 3.48
C ALA A 157 22.98 -2.51 2.77
N LYS A 158 23.62 -1.35 2.58
CA LYS A 158 24.90 -1.26 1.83
C LYS A 158 26.09 -1.77 2.64
N ASP A 159 26.04 -1.58 3.95
CA ASP A 159 27.10 -1.91 4.89
C ASP A 159 26.50 -2.12 6.30
N ALA A 160 27.36 -2.50 7.25
CA ALA A 160 26.95 -2.77 8.63
C ALA A 160 26.38 -1.53 9.35
N ALA A 161 26.84 -0.32 9.02
CA ALA A 161 26.34 0.90 9.64
C ALA A 161 24.93 1.25 9.11
N SER A 162 24.72 1.15 7.80
CA SER A 162 23.42 1.29 7.17
C SER A 162 22.44 0.23 7.67
N ARG A 163 22.87 -1.02 7.86
CA ARG A 163 22.03 -2.09 8.41
C ARG A 163 21.61 -1.78 9.84
N ARG A 164 22.56 -1.34 10.67
CA ARG A 164 22.29 -0.93 12.05
C ARG A 164 21.29 0.22 12.10
N HIS A 165 21.48 1.25 11.27
CA HIS A 165 20.56 2.38 11.19
C HIS A 165 19.15 1.96 10.78
N GLU A 166 19.00 1.16 9.72
CA GLU A 166 17.68 0.67 9.30
C GLU A 166 17.06 -0.27 10.35
N CYS A 167 17.88 -1.01 11.11
CA CYS A 167 17.41 -1.80 12.25
C CYS A 167 16.85 -0.91 13.36
N GLU A 168 17.57 0.15 13.74
CA GLU A 168 17.09 1.12 14.72
C GLU A 168 15.77 1.78 14.27
N VAL A 169 15.64 2.11 12.98
CA VAL A 169 14.40 2.66 12.39
C VAL A 169 13.26 1.65 12.47
N TYR A 170 13.52 0.40 12.12
CA TYR A 170 12.52 -0.67 12.19
C TYR A 170 12.05 -0.92 13.63
N ILE A 171 12.98 -1.00 14.59
CA ILE A 171 12.64 -1.17 16.01
C ILE A 171 11.81 0.02 16.50
N LYS A 172 12.19 1.25 16.12
CA LYS A 172 11.43 2.46 16.44
C LYS A 172 10.01 2.40 15.89
N GLN A 173 9.85 1.95 14.66
CA GLN A 173 8.54 1.75 14.04
C GLN A 173 7.70 0.74 14.84
N GLN A 174 8.28 -0.40 15.21
CA GLN A 174 7.55 -1.44 15.96
C GLN A 174 7.17 -0.99 17.37
N ASP A 175 8.01 -0.20 18.06
CA ASP A 175 7.65 0.47 19.33
C ASP A 175 6.46 1.41 19.16
N VAL A 176 6.46 2.26 18.13
CA VAL A 176 5.32 3.16 17.88
C VAL A 176 4.05 2.37 17.56
N GLU A 177 4.15 1.35 16.70
CA GLU A 177 3.00 0.55 16.30
C GLU A 177 2.39 -0.21 17.49
N ALA A 178 3.24 -0.78 18.36
CA ALA A 178 2.82 -1.41 19.60
C ALA A 178 2.07 -0.43 20.53
N ARG A 179 2.55 0.82 20.64
CA ARG A 179 1.89 1.88 21.44
C ARG A 179 0.57 2.35 20.81
N LEU A 180 0.50 2.45 19.48
CA LEU A 180 -0.75 2.77 18.76
C LEU A 180 -1.82 1.71 18.99
N VAL A 181 -1.43 0.43 19.02
CA VAL A 181 -2.34 -0.68 19.36
C VAL A 181 -2.75 -0.61 20.83
N ALA A 182 -1.80 -0.37 21.75
CA ALA A 182 -2.10 -0.23 23.17
C ALA A 182 -3.06 0.93 23.47
N ALA A 183 -2.96 2.02 22.71
CA ALA A 183 -3.86 3.18 22.79
C ALA A 183 -5.23 2.98 22.12
N GLY A 184 -5.46 1.83 21.46
CA GLY A 184 -6.69 1.56 20.73
C GLY A 184 -6.84 2.33 19.43
N ILE A 185 -5.78 2.99 18.95
CA ILE A 185 -5.78 3.68 17.65
C ILE A 185 -5.66 2.65 16.53
N PHE A 186 -4.84 1.61 16.72
CA PHE A 186 -4.74 0.48 15.79
C PHE A 186 -5.42 -0.77 16.38
N GLU A 187 -5.87 -1.65 15.48
CA GLU A 187 -6.55 -2.89 15.85
C GLU A 187 -5.67 -3.82 16.70
N TRP A 188 -6.29 -4.40 17.73
CA TRP A 188 -5.66 -5.37 18.62
C TRP A 188 -5.07 -6.58 17.90
N ASN A 189 -5.74 -7.06 16.85
CA ASN A 189 -5.33 -8.26 16.09
C ASN A 189 -3.90 -8.21 15.53
N ARG A 190 -3.29 -7.01 15.44
CA ARG A 190 -1.92 -6.82 14.96
C ARG A 190 -0.87 -7.38 15.91
N ALA A 191 -1.05 -7.16 17.21
CA ALA A 191 -0.10 -7.64 18.21
C ALA A 191 0.11 -9.17 18.13
N PRO A 192 -0.92 -10.02 18.22
CA PRO A 192 -0.73 -11.46 18.12
C PRO A 192 -0.21 -11.89 16.74
N ARG A 193 -0.67 -11.28 15.63
CA ARG A 193 -0.16 -11.60 14.28
C ARG A 193 1.33 -11.33 14.16
N PHE A 194 1.81 -10.21 14.72
CA PHE A 194 3.23 -9.88 14.74
C PHE A 194 4.04 -10.90 15.57
N MET A 195 3.54 -11.27 16.75
CA MET A 195 4.19 -12.23 17.62
C MET A 195 4.30 -13.62 16.99
N VAL A 196 3.27 -14.09 16.28
CA VAL A 196 3.32 -15.36 15.53
C VAL A 196 4.44 -15.32 14.47
N ARG A 197 4.42 -14.31 13.59
CA ARG A 197 5.40 -14.16 12.50
C ARG A 197 6.84 -14.04 12.99
N THR A 198 7.01 -13.59 14.23
CA THR A 198 8.32 -13.33 14.82
C THR A 198 8.83 -14.50 15.67
N LEU A 199 8.00 -15.04 16.57
CA LEU A 199 8.44 -15.99 17.61
C LEU A 199 8.10 -17.45 17.29
N GLU A 200 7.06 -17.71 16.50
CA GLU A 200 6.67 -19.08 16.12
C GLU A 200 7.43 -19.58 14.89
N ARG A 201 8.02 -18.67 14.10
CA ARG A 201 8.88 -19.03 12.97
C ARG A 201 10.08 -19.86 13.44
N THR A 202 10.28 -21.00 12.78
CA THR A 202 11.42 -21.88 13.02
C THR A 202 12.66 -21.30 12.33
N PRO A 203 13.83 -21.20 13.01
CA PRO A 203 15.04 -20.69 12.36
C PRO A 203 15.47 -21.63 11.25
N ASN A 204 15.77 -21.07 10.09
CA ASN A 204 16.38 -21.75 8.95
C ASN A 204 17.89 -21.46 8.95
N PRO A 205 18.77 -22.44 8.65
CA PRO A 205 20.18 -22.17 8.35
C PRO A 205 20.43 -20.96 7.42
N ASP A 206 19.55 -20.73 6.44
CA ASP A 206 19.65 -19.61 5.50
C ASP A 206 19.44 -18.23 6.15
N ASP A 207 18.85 -18.16 7.35
CA ASP A 207 18.63 -16.92 8.09
C ASP A 207 19.95 -16.22 8.46
N ALA A 208 21.04 -17.00 8.59
CA ALA A 208 22.39 -16.50 8.86
C ALA A 208 23.00 -15.70 7.70
N HIS A 209 22.40 -15.79 6.50
CA HIS A 209 22.89 -15.14 5.29
C HIS A 209 21.85 -14.18 4.73
N ASP A 210 22.32 -13.14 4.04
CA ASP A 210 21.42 -12.22 3.37
C ASP A 210 20.79 -12.90 2.15
N ALA A 211 19.48 -12.69 1.97
CA ALA A 211 18.73 -13.37 0.93
C ALA A 211 19.18 -12.97 -0.48
N ALA A 212 19.09 -13.91 -1.42
CA ALA A 212 19.42 -13.65 -2.82
C ALA A 212 18.40 -12.71 -3.49
N GLY A 213 17.11 -12.88 -3.19
CA GLY A 213 16.00 -12.09 -3.75
C GLY A 213 14.97 -11.66 -2.71
N ASP A 214 14.02 -10.81 -3.13
CA ASP A 214 13.00 -10.25 -2.24
C ASP A 214 11.99 -11.30 -1.76
N ALA A 215 11.74 -12.34 -2.56
CA ALA A 215 10.88 -13.47 -2.18
C ALA A 215 11.49 -14.26 -1.00
N ASP A 216 12.77 -14.60 -1.07
CA ASP A 216 13.46 -15.28 0.04
C ASP A 216 13.55 -14.36 1.27
N ALA A 217 13.86 -13.08 1.04
CA ALA A 217 14.01 -12.06 2.08
C ALA A 217 12.71 -11.80 2.86
N GLU A 218 11.55 -11.99 2.24
CA GLU A 218 10.24 -11.85 2.90
C GLU A 218 10.09 -12.82 4.09
N TYR A 219 10.64 -14.03 3.94
CA TYR A 219 10.51 -15.11 4.92
C TYR A 219 11.73 -15.33 5.81
N GLN A 220 12.81 -14.54 5.66
CA GLN A 220 13.98 -14.67 6.52
C GLN A 220 13.75 -14.11 7.92
N LEU A 221 14.15 -14.90 8.92
CA LEU A 221 14.23 -14.44 10.31
C LEU A 221 15.56 -13.70 10.51
N LYS A 222 15.49 -12.44 10.94
CA LYS A 222 16.65 -11.62 11.32
C LYS A 222 16.56 -11.27 12.80
N PRO A 223 17.18 -12.06 13.71
CA PRO A 223 17.01 -11.90 15.15
C PRO A 223 17.28 -10.48 15.66
N GLU A 224 18.25 -9.80 15.07
CA GLU A 224 18.66 -8.44 15.43
C GLU A 224 17.57 -7.38 15.20
N PHE A 225 16.61 -7.65 14.30
CA PHE A 225 15.43 -6.81 14.09
C PHE A 225 14.24 -7.32 14.90
N HIS A 226 13.99 -8.63 14.79
CA HIS A 226 12.75 -9.25 15.24
C HIS A 226 12.64 -9.30 16.77
N MET A 227 13.74 -9.60 17.48
CA MET A 227 13.66 -9.80 18.93
C MET A 227 13.50 -8.47 19.68
N PRO A 228 14.25 -7.40 19.35
CA PRO A 228 13.99 -6.10 19.97
C PRO A 228 12.59 -5.57 19.62
N ALA A 229 12.11 -5.79 18.40
CA ALA A 229 10.74 -5.44 18.04
C ALA A 229 9.68 -6.21 18.86
N ALA A 230 9.82 -7.53 18.99
CA ALA A 230 8.92 -8.35 19.81
C ALA A 230 8.92 -7.92 21.28
N SER A 231 10.10 -7.53 21.80
CA SER A 231 10.22 -6.96 23.14
C SER A 231 9.34 -5.72 23.31
N LYS A 232 9.34 -4.80 22.33
CA LYS A 232 8.47 -3.62 22.33
C LYS A 232 6.98 -3.94 22.28
N TRP A 233 6.59 -4.96 21.52
CA TRP A 233 5.21 -5.42 21.52
C TRP A 233 4.78 -5.96 22.89
N VAL A 234 5.64 -6.73 23.57
CA VAL A 234 5.36 -7.23 24.91
C VAL A 234 5.40 -6.11 25.96
N GLU A 235 6.33 -5.16 25.87
CA GLU A 235 6.42 -4.00 26.77
C GLU A 235 5.07 -3.27 26.88
N HIS A 236 4.42 -3.00 25.73
CA HIS A 236 3.17 -2.21 25.70
C HIS A 236 1.89 -3.05 25.73
N ASN A 237 1.95 -4.32 25.33
CA ASN A 237 0.76 -5.15 25.13
C ASN A 237 0.82 -6.50 25.84
N GLY A 238 1.86 -6.78 26.64
CA GLY A 238 2.15 -8.09 27.25
C GLY A 238 1.00 -8.63 28.10
N ASP A 239 0.40 -7.81 28.95
CA ASP A 239 -0.73 -8.23 29.80
C ASP A 239 -1.95 -8.63 28.94
N ARG A 240 -2.23 -7.87 27.88
CA ARG A 240 -3.32 -8.17 26.94
C ARG A 240 -2.98 -9.33 26.02
N LEU A 241 -1.71 -9.56 25.68
CA LEU A 241 -1.25 -10.76 24.98
C LEU A 241 -1.41 -11.99 25.88
N CYS A 242 -1.08 -11.89 27.16
CA CYS A 242 -1.22 -13.00 28.11
C CYS A 242 -2.70 -13.39 28.31
N SER A 243 -3.58 -12.40 28.49
CA SER A 243 -4.99 -12.62 28.83
C SER A 243 -5.94 -12.72 27.61
N GLY A 244 -5.67 -11.95 26.55
CA GLY A 244 -6.56 -11.72 25.41
C GLY A 244 -6.36 -12.66 24.22
N LEU A 245 -5.43 -13.61 24.28
CA LEU A 245 -5.27 -14.61 23.20
C LEU A 245 -6.50 -15.51 23.03
N GLY A 246 -7.31 -15.68 24.08
CA GLY A 246 -8.57 -16.42 24.02
C GLY A 246 -9.73 -15.67 23.35
N GLU A 247 -9.63 -14.34 23.20
CA GLU A 247 -10.66 -13.51 22.55
C GLU A 247 -10.58 -13.60 21.02
N LEU A 248 -9.47 -14.12 20.49
CA LEU A 248 -9.24 -14.30 19.07
C LEU A 248 -9.94 -15.58 18.57
N LYS A 249 -11.26 -15.64 18.70
CA LYS A 249 -12.07 -16.70 18.09
C LYS A 249 -11.96 -16.57 16.57
N HIS A 250 -11.64 -17.66 15.89
CA HIS A 250 -11.50 -17.74 14.43
C HIS A 250 -10.24 -17.05 13.87
N TRP A 251 -9.05 -17.44 14.34
CA TRP A 251 -7.86 -17.29 13.50
C TRP A 251 -8.09 -18.10 12.23
N ASP A 252 -8.41 -17.41 11.14
CA ASP A 252 -8.52 -17.99 9.82
C ASP A 252 -7.11 -18.48 9.44
N GLU A 253 -6.97 -19.76 9.06
CA GLU A 253 -5.68 -20.35 8.63
C GLU A 253 -5.02 -19.55 7.50
N ARG A 254 -5.79 -18.68 6.84
CA ARG A 254 -5.36 -17.72 5.82
C ARG A 254 -4.51 -16.55 6.35
N ASP A 255 -4.63 -16.17 7.62
CA ASP A 255 -3.94 -14.99 8.18
C ASP A 255 -2.52 -15.28 8.68
N ALA A 256 -2.21 -16.55 8.93
CA ALA A 256 -0.93 -17.03 9.41
C ALA A 256 -0.49 -18.24 8.57
N HIS A 257 -0.07 -17.98 7.34
CA HIS A 257 0.59 -18.94 6.45
C HIS A 257 1.52 -19.89 7.22
N GLY A 258 1.33 -21.21 7.09
CA GLY A 258 2.31 -22.33 7.25
C GLY A 258 3.22 -22.43 8.48
N GLU A 259 3.38 -21.37 9.25
CA GLU A 259 4.40 -21.12 10.28
C GLU A 259 3.78 -21.06 11.68
N MET A 260 2.45 -21.05 11.74
CA MET A 260 1.70 -21.00 12.97
C MET A 260 1.73 -22.35 13.68
N ILE A 261 2.20 -22.34 14.92
CA ILE A 261 2.18 -23.54 15.76
C ILE A 261 0.77 -23.68 16.32
N GLN A 262 0.23 -24.89 16.21
CA GLN A 262 -1.05 -25.24 16.82
C GLN A 262 -0.85 -25.46 18.32
N PHE A 263 -1.70 -24.83 19.13
CA PHE A 263 -1.73 -24.98 20.59
C PHE A 263 -3.15 -25.33 21.02
N ASP A 264 -3.28 -26.18 22.02
CA ASP A 264 -4.58 -26.58 22.53
C ASP A 264 -5.18 -25.47 23.42
N GLN A 265 -4.32 -24.66 24.04
CA GLN A 265 -4.74 -23.53 24.88
C GLN A 265 -3.95 -22.24 24.58
N PRO A 266 -4.60 -21.06 24.65
CA PRO A 266 -3.94 -19.77 24.50
C PRO A 266 -2.74 -19.54 25.45
N SER A 267 -2.82 -20.07 26.67
CA SER A 267 -1.74 -20.00 27.68
C SER A 267 -0.46 -20.72 27.23
N GLU A 268 -0.58 -21.83 26.50
CA GLU A 268 0.57 -22.59 25.99
C GLU A 268 1.35 -21.78 24.96
N ARG A 269 0.65 -21.04 24.11
CA ARG A 269 1.26 -20.13 23.12
C ARG A 269 2.06 -19.02 23.79
N TRP A 270 1.50 -18.41 24.84
CA TRP A 270 2.21 -17.38 25.60
C TRP A 270 3.49 -17.91 26.27
N GLU A 271 3.41 -19.07 26.93
CA GLU A 271 4.58 -19.71 27.54
C GLU A 271 5.62 -20.13 26.49
N PHE A 272 5.17 -20.55 25.30
CA PHE A 272 6.05 -20.80 24.16
C PHE A 272 6.80 -19.54 23.73
N TRP A 273 6.12 -18.40 23.57
CA TRP A 273 6.74 -17.12 23.22
C TRP A 273 7.76 -16.65 24.27
N LYS A 274 7.42 -16.72 25.55
CA LYS A 274 8.37 -16.44 26.65
C LYS A 274 9.61 -17.31 26.57
N LYS A 275 9.43 -18.63 26.41
CA LYS A 275 10.54 -19.58 26.28
C LYS A 275 11.41 -19.28 25.07
N ARG A 276 10.81 -18.79 23.97
CA ARG A 276 11.55 -18.40 22.76
C ARG A 276 12.46 -17.21 23.01
N LEU A 277 11.94 -16.17 23.66
CA LEU A 277 12.70 -14.98 24.04
C LEU A 277 13.83 -15.35 25.02
N LEU A 278 13.55 -16.16 26.05
CA LEU A 278 14.58 -16.66 26.97
C LEU A 278 15.71 -17.40 26.25
N LYS A 279 15.39 -18.28 25.29
CA LYS A 279 16.42 -18.99 24.52
C LYS A 279 17.32 -18.03 23.73
N VAL A 280 16.79 -16.94 23.20
CA VAL A 280 17.59 -15.91 22.52
C VAL A 280 18.45 -15.14 23.52
N ALA A 281 17.89 -14.79 24.68
CA ALA A 281 18.60 -14.16 25.79
C ALA A 281 19.77 -15.00 26.35
N GLU A 282 19.70 -16.32 26.22
CA GLU A 282 20.72 -17.28 26.68
C GLU A 282 21.67 -17.74 25.54
N GLY A 283 21.34 -17.41 24.29
CA GLY A 283 22.04 -17.89 23.11
C GLY A 283 23.46 -17.33 22.94
N ALA A 284 24.43 -18.23 22.76
CA ALA A 284 25.78 -17.88 22.34
C ALA A 284 25.76 -17.45 20.85
N GLY A 285 26.34 -16.29 20.53
CA GLY A 285 26.44 -15.77 19.15
C GLY A 285 25.41 -14.71 18.76
N VAL A 286 24.45 -14.38 19.64
CA VAL A 286 23.54 -13.24 19.49
C VAL A 286 24.22 -11.96 20.02
N ASP A 287 24.00 -10.81 19.38
CA ASP A 287 24.53 -9.54 19.85
C ASP A 287 23.91 -9.12 21.19
N GLU A 288 24.59 -8.22 21.91
CA GLU A 288 24.21 -7.84 23.27
C GLU A 288 22.88 -7.09 23.33
N VAL A 289 22.58 -6.25 22.33
CA VAL A 289 21.31 -5.49 22.27
C VAL A 289 20.12 -6.43 22.12
N THR A 290 20.24 -7.41 21.22
CA THR A 290 19.22 -8.44 21.01
C THR A 290 19.04 -9.31 22.26
N ARG A 291 20.14 -9.60 22.97
CA ARG A 291 20.10 -10.37 24.22
C ARG A 291 19.40 -9.60 25.33
N ASP A 292 19.75 -8.34 25.53
CA ASP A 292 19.19 -7.50 26.59
C ASP A 292 17.71 -7.22 26.35
N ALA A 293 17.32 -6.94 25.10
CA ALA A 293 15.93 -6.77 24.73
C ALA A 293 15.09 -8.03 25.00
N ALA A 294 15.65 -9.22 24.78
CA ALA A 294 14.95 -10.47 25.07
C ALA A 294 14.83 -10.76 26.58
N ARG A 295 15.80 -10.31 27.40
CA ARG A 295 15.75 -10.43 28.87
C ARG A 295 14.76 -9.46 29.51
N SER A 296 14.73 -8.21 29.08
CA SER A 296 13.81 -7.22 29.64
C SER A 296 12.35 -7.68 29.52
N THR A 297 12.02 -8.34 28.41
CA THR A 297 10.69 -8.90 28.18
C THR A 297 10.28 -9.98 29.19
N THR A 298 11.23 -10.78 29.66
CA THR A 298 10.95 -11.92 30.53
C THR A 298 10.82 -11.50 31.99
N ASP A 299 11.48 -10.41 32.38
CA ASP A 299 11.42 -9.85 33.73
C ASP A 299 10.17 -8.96 33.92
N GLU A 300 9.80 -8.17 32.91
CA GLU A 300 8.60 -7.32 32.98
C GLU A 300 7.29 -8.14 33.00
N GLY A 301 7.25 -9.27 32.28
CA GLY A 301 6.13 -10.21 32.33
C GLY A 301 5.99 -10.99 33.64
N ALA A 302 6.96 -10.88 34.57
CA ALA A 302 6.93 -11.49 35.90
C ALA A 302 6.57 -10.48 37.01
N SER A 303 6.74 -9.17 36.78
CA SER A 303 6.58 -8.13 37.81
C SER A 303 5.16 -7.59 37.93
N SER A 304 4.30 -7.71 36.91
CA SER A 304 2.92 -7.18 36.93
C SER A 304 1.88 -8.06 37.65
N HIS A 305 2.29 -9.16 38.30
CA HIS A 305 1.37 -10.06 39.03
C HIS A 305 1.15 -9.73 40.52
N SER A 306 1.46 -8.51 40.99
CA SER A 306 0.98 -8.03 42.29
C SER A 306 0.12 -6.77 42.16
N GLU A 307 -1.19 -6.95 42.34
CA GLU A 307 -2.21 -5.98 42.75
C GLU A 307 -2.27 -4.64 41.99
N ALA A 308 -3.04 -4.63 40.89
CA ALA A 308 -3.70 -3.42 40.41
C ALA A 308 -5.16 -3.71 40.04
N THR A 309 -6.07 -3.19 40.87
CA THR A 309 -7.52 -3.23 40.70
C THR A 309 -7.94 -2.56 39.39
N ILE A 310 -8.44 -3.37 38.45
CA ILE A 310 -8.96 -2.94 37.15
C ILE A 310 -10.34 -2.31 37.35
N ASN A 311 -10.47 -1.01 37.12
CA ASN A 311 -11.74 -0.38 36.77
C ASN A 311 -11.80 -0.25 35.25
N ALA A 312 -12.34 -1.28 34.58
CA ALA A 312 -12.71 -1.23 33.17
C ALA A 312 -14.13 -0.65 33.04
N PRO A 313 -14.40 0.29 32.12
CA PRO A 313 -15.77 0.71 31.83
C PRO A 313 -16.47 -0.39 31.04
N THR A 314 -17.55 -0.92 31.61
CA THR A 314 -18.45 -1.88 30.97
C THR A 314 -19.37 -1.14 30.00
N SER A 315 -19.07 -1.14 28.71
CA SER A 315 -20.05 -0.82 27.67
C SER A 315 -20.41 -2.11 26.93
N ALA A 316 -21.65 -2.54 27.13
CA ALA A 316 -22.23 -3.69 26.45
C ALA A 316 -22.50 -3.33 24.98
N GLU A 317 -21.78 -3.96 24.06
CA GLU A 317 -22.13 -3.93 22.64
C GLU A 317 -22.96 -5.16 22.29
N THR A 318 -24.13 -4.89 21.73
CA THR A 318 -25.14 -5.87 21.34
C THR A 318 -24.81 -6.35 19.93
N TYR A 319 -24.45 -7.62 19.76
CA TYR A 319 -24.23 -8.22 18.44
C TYR A 319 -25.57 -8.45 17.75
N THR A 320 -25.79 -7.76 16.64
CA THR A 320 -26.93 -8.00 15.75
C THR A 320 -26.51 -9.06 14.72
N THR A 321 -27.21 -10.19 14.69
CA THR A 321 -26.96 -11.30 13.77
C THR A 321 -27.51 -10.95 12.38
N TYR A 322 -26.65 -10.91 11.36
CA TYR A 322 -27.07 -10.77 9.96
C TYR A 322 -27.17 -12.15 9.29
N THR A 323 -28.35 -12.48 8.79
CA THR A 323 -28.59 -13.63 7.90
C THR A 323 -28.41 -13.22 6.44
N SER A 324 -27.67 -14.07 5.73
CA SER A 324 -27.40 -14.14 4.29
C SER A 324 -28.58 -13.83 3.36
N THR A 325 -28.38 -12.87 2.44
CA THR A 325 -28.94 -12.82 1.06
C THR A 325 -28.23 -11.84 0.09
N ASP A 326 -27.17 -11.10 0.49
CA ASP A 326 -26.56 -9.99 -0.27
C ASP A 326 -25.33 -10.33 -1.15
N ASP A 327 -25.11 -11.60 -1.47
CA ASP A 327 -23.85 -12.08 -2.09
C ASP A 327 -23.55 -11.53 -3.51
N HIS A 328 -24.49 -10.87 -4.18
CA HIS A 328 -24.25 -10.31 -5.52
C HIS A 328 -23.85 -8.83 -5.53
N GLN A 329 -24.30 -7.99 -4.58
CA GLN A 329 -23.88 -6.59 -4.50
C GLN A 329 -22.50 -6.42 -3.84
N HIS A 330 -22.12 -7.39 -3.00
CA HIS A 330 -20.85 -7.40 -2.28
C HIS A 330 -19.63 -7.71 -3.19
N LEU A 331 -19.85 -8.38 -4.32
CA LEU A 331 -18.79 -8.69 -5.28
C LEU A 331 -18.33 -7.43 -6.05
N ASP A 332 -19.25 -6.52 -6.34
CA ASP A 332 -18.95 -5.30 -7.11
C ASP A 332 -18.23 -4.24 -6.26
N SER A 333 -18.55 -4.11 -4.97
CA SER A 333 -17.83 -3.23 -4.04
C SER A 333 -16.42 -3.75 -3.71
N GLN A 334 -16.27 -5.07 -3.62
CA GLN A 334 -14.96 -5.72 -3.50
C GLN A 334 -14.12 -5.58 -4.76
N TYR A 335 -14.73 -5.57 -5.95
CA TYR A 335 -14.04 -5.27 -7.19
C TYR A 335 -13.56 -3.83 -7.28
N ALA A 336 -14.41 -2.87 -6.95
CA ALA A 336 -14.05 -1.45 -6.95
C ALA A 336 -12.87 -1.19 -6.00
N SER A 337 -12.93 -1.73 -4.77
CA SER A 337 -11.85 -1.59 -3.78
C SER A 337 -10.58 -2.36 -4.17
N PHE A 338 -10.68 -3.52 -4.84
CA PHE A 338 -9.53 -4.23 -5.41
C PHE A 338 -8.84 -3.44 -6.53
N VAL A 339 -9.64 -2.85 -7.43
CA VAL A 339 -9.17 -1.99 -8.54
C VAL A 339 -8.48 -0.74 -8.00
N GLN A 340 -9.04 -0.13 -6.94
CA GLN A 340 -8.46 1.01 -6.23
C GLN A 340 -7.12 0.66 -5.56
N ARG A 341 -6.98 -0.54 -4.98
CA ARG A 341 -5.69 -1.05 -4.45
C ARG A 341 -4.65 -1.25 -5.55
N GLN A 342 -5.04 -1.74 -6.73
CA GLN A 342 -4.10 -1.93 -7.85
C GLN A 342 -3.62 -0.60 -8.46
N ASP A 343 -4.49 0.41 -8.55
CA ASP A 343 -4.10 1.73 -9.05
C ASP A 343 -3.11 2.44 -8.09
N ASN A 344 -3.27 2.27 -6.78
CA ASN A 344 -2.31 2.80 -5.81
C ASN A 344 -0.94 2.08 -5.87
N ALA A 345 -0.93 0.77 -6.14
CA ALA A 345 0.29 -0.03 -6.21
C ALA A 345 1.13 0.18 -7.49
N ARG A 346 0.54 0.72 -8.58
CA ARG A 346 1.22 0.90 -9.88
C ARG A 346 2.36 1.92 -9.87
N SER A 347 2.41 2.81 -8.88
CA SER A 347 3.51 3.78 -8.72
C SER A 347 4.86 3.13 -8.32
N ASN A 348 4.85 1.89 -7.79
CA ASN A 348 6.05 1.22 -7.27
C ASN A 348 6.53 0.01 -8.10
N ASN A 349 5.80 -0.40 -9.15
CA ASN A 349 6.04 -1.69 -9.81
C ASN A 349 6.67 -1.60 -11.21
N ARG A 350 7.58 -0.63 -11.40
CA ARG A 350 8.32 -0.45 -12.67
C ARG A 350 9.18 -1.68 -13.02
N THR A 351 9.67 -2.41 -12.01
CA THR A 351 10.55 -3.56 -12.17
C THR A 351 9.83 -4.79 -12.72
N PHE A 352 8.59 -5.05 -12.26
CA PHE A 352 7.79 -6.19 -12.72
C PHE A 352 7.41 -6.06 -14.21
N TRP A 353 6.95 -4.89 -14.64
CA TRP A 353 6.56 -4.67 -16.03
C TRP A 353 7.74 -4.66 -16.99
N ASN A 354 8.90 -4.15 -16.57
CA ASN A 354 10.13 -4.22 -17.36
C ASN A 354 10.62 -5.67 -17.52
N GLN A 355 10.52 -6.50 -16.47
CA GLN A 355 10.88 -7.93 -16.54
C GLN A 355 9.91 -8.73 -17.42
N LEU A 356 8.63 -8.34 -17.48
CA LEU A 356 7.65 -8.96 -18.37
C LEU A 356 7.93 -8.64 -19.85
N ASP A 357 8.34 -7.40 -20.15
CA ASP A 357 8.74 -6.96 -21.49
C ASP A 357 10.03 -7.64 -21.97
N GLU A 358 11.04 -7.76 -21.09
CA GLU A 358 12.26 -8.53 -21.38
C GLU A 358 11.98 -10.03 -21.61
N SER A 359 11.07 -10.62 -20.82
CA SER A 359 10.68 -12.03 -20.97
C SER A 359 9.90 -12.28 -22.28
N ALA A 360 9.05 -11.34 -22.69
CA ALA A 360 8.34 -11.38 -23.97
C ALA A 360 9.29 -11.16 -25.17
N GLY A 361 10.36 -10.36 -24.99
CA GLY A 361 11.43 -10.19 -25.97
C GLY A 361 12.28 -11.45 -26.16
N GLN A 362 12.63 -12.14 -25.08
CA GLN A 362 13.42 -13.37 -25.11
C GLN A 362 12.64 -14.57 -25.71
N ALA A 363 11.32 -14.60 -25.54
CA ALA A 363 10.47 -15.61 -26.18
C ALA A 363 10.43 -15.46 -27.72
N LYS A 364 10.73 -14.27 -28.26
CA LYS A 364 10.82 -14.03 -29.71
C LYS A 364 12.18 -14.37 -30.31
N SER A 365 13.27 -14.18 -29.58
CA SER A 365 14.61 -14.53 -30.06
C SER A 365 14.88 -16.04 -30.06
N ALA A 366 14.14 -16.82 -29.28
CA ALA A 366 14.19 -18.29 -29.31
C ALA A 366 13.42 -18.93 -30.48
N SER A 367 12.64 -18.16 -31.25
CA SER A 367 11.77 -18.66 -32.34
C SER A 367 12.28 -18.34 -33.76
N LEU A 368 13.45 -17.70 -33.89
CA LEU A 368 14.01 -17.27 -35.18
C LEU A 368 15.45 -17.77 -35.34
N ASP A 369 15.60 -19.08 -35.42
CA ASP A 369 16.77 -19.70 -36.05
C ASP A 369 16.33 -21.02 -36.69
N ASP A 370 15.93 -20.96 -37.96
CA ASP A 370 16.44 -21.86 -39.01
C ASP A 370 15.82 -21.56 -40.40
N THR A 371 16.67 -20.95 -41.25
CA THR A 371 16.91 -21.20 -42.70
C THR A 371 15.85 -20.89 -43.80
N PRO A 372 16.27 -20.66 -45.07
CA PRO A 372 15.89 -19.47 -45.86
C PRO A 372 15.23 -19.80 -47.23
N GLU A 373 14.68 -18.80 -47.93
CA GLU A 373 14.94 -18.51 -49.36
C GLU A 373 14.01 -17.44 -49.96
N GLN A 374 14.50 -16.89 -51.07
CA GLN A 374 14.12 -15.68 -51.80
C GLN A 374 12.77 -15.75 -52.53
N SER A 375 12.13 -14.59 -52.78
CA SER A 375 12.13 -13.96 -54.12
C SER A 375 11.14 -12.79 -54.26
N ASN A 376 11.54 -11.86 -55.12
CA ASN A 376 10.94 -10.58 -55.48
C ASN A 376 9.52 -10.65 -56.05
N ALA A 377 8.73 -9.59 -55.82
CA ALA A 377 8.14 -8.76 -56.88
C ALA A 377 7.42 -7.54 -56.29
N GLY A 378 7.80 -6.35 -56.76
CA GLY A 378 7.24 -5.08 -56.33
C GLY A 378 5.88 -4.75 -56.96
N SER A 379 5.15 -3.88 -56.28
CA SER A 379 4.08 -3.06 -56.85
C SER A 379 3.93 -1.81 -56.00
N ALA A 380 4.19 -0.66 -56.63
CA ALA A 380 4.30 0.65 -56.03
C ALA A 380 2.98 1.16 -55.41
N PHE A 381 3.08 1.74 -54.22
CA PHE A 381 2.13 2.72 -53.68
C PHE A 381 2.89 3.97 -53.21
N PRO A 382 2.28 5.15 -53.28
CA PRO A 382 2.97 6.43 -53.30
C PRO A 382 3.64 6.72 -51.96
N ALA A 383 4.77 7.44 -52.00
CA ALA A 383 5.54 7.86 -50.83
C ALA A 383 4.62 8.47 -49.76
N GLN A 384 4.34 7.72 -48.71
CA GLN A 384 3.75 8.26 -47.50
C GLN A 384 4.76 9.21 -46.85
N PRO A 385 4.35 10.39 -46.37
CA PRO A 385 5.21 11.22 -45.55
C PRO A 385 5.61 10.41 -44.31
N ASN A 386 6.89 10.49 -43.92
CA ASN A 386 7.50 9.78 -42.79
C ASN A 386 6.67 9.90 -41.50
N ILE A 387 5.70 8.99 -41.29
CA ILE A 387 4.90 8.85 -40.06
C ILE A 387 5.83 8.59 -38.87
N LEU A 388 6.97 7.94 -39.11
CA LEU A 388 8.04 7.72 -38.13
C LEU A 388 8.73 9.00 -37.63
N SER A 389 8.70 10.09 -38.40
CA SER A 389 9.31 11.37 -37.97
C SER A 389 8.39 12.22 -37.11
N ALA A 390 7.07 12.09 -37.27
CA ALA A 390 6.08 12.57 -36.31
C ALA A 390 6.04 11.73 -35.01
N PHE A 391 6.62 10.52 -35.05
CA PHE A 391 6.60 9.50 -34.00
C PHE A 391 7.56 9.76 -32.82
N ILE A 392 8.55 10.64 -32.98
CA ILE A 392 9.58 10.90 -31.95
C ILE A 392 9.33 12.22 -31.20
N PHE A 393 8.53 13.13 -31.76
CA PHE A 393 8.24 14.44 -31.17
C PHE A 393 6.71 14.67 -31.03
N CYS A 394 6.07 13.93 -30.14
CA CYS A 394 4.66 14.17 -29.77
C CYS A 394 4.51 15.41 -28.87
N ASN A 395 4.64 16.61 -29.44
CA ASN A 395 4.25 17.88 -28.79
C ASN A 395 2.90 18.43 -29.30
N THR A 396 2.17 17.68 -30.14
CA THR A 396 0.95 18.16 -30.82
C THR A 396 -0.33 17.39 -30.45
N VAL A 397 -0.34 16.61 -29.37
CA VAL A 397 -1.49 15.78 -29.00
C VAL A 397 -2.59 16.56 -28.24
N LYS A 398 -2.34 17.80 -27.80
CA LYS A 398 -3.35 18.57 -27.04
C LYS A 398 -4.60 18.94 -27.85
N ASP A 399 -4.51 19.03 -29.19
CA ASP A 399 -5.64 19.47 -30.04
C ASP A 399 -6.43 18.32 -30.70
N GLN A 400 -6.07 17.05 -30.49
CA GLN A 400 -6.80 15.88 -31.04
C GLN A 400 -7.40 14.96 -29.97
N GLN A 401 -7.46 15.43 -28.73
CA GLN A 401 -7.97 14.66 -27.59
C GLN A 401 -9.47 14.33 -27.68
N GLU A 402 -10.24 14.97 -28.57
CA GLU A 402 -11.69 14.83 -28.65
C GLU A 402 -12.21 13.76 -29.63
N ASP A 403 -11.38 13.20 -30.53
CA ASP A 403 -11.87 12.38 -31.67
C ASP A 403 -11.43 10.90 -31.68
N LEU A 404 -10.78 10.42 -30.62
CA LEU A 404 -10.47 8.99 -30.45
C LEU A 404 -11.56 8.32 -29.60
N SER A 405 -12.45 7.57 -30.25
CA SER A 405 -13.47 6.78 -29.57
C SER A 405 -12.85 5.61 -28.80
N ASP A 406 -13.24 5.45 -27.53
CA ASP A 406 -12.93 4.26 -26.73
C ASP A 406 -13.43 2.98 -27.45
N ILE A 407 -12.82 1.83 -27.15
CA ILE A 407 -13.19 0.53 -27.72
C ILE A 407 -14.66 0.24 -27.40
N ASN A 408 -15.47 0.03 -28.44
CA ASN A 408 -16.91 -0.12 -28.24
C ASN A 408 -17.28 -1.54 -27.77
N LYS A 409 -18.51 -1.71 -27.27
CA LYS A 409 -19.01 -3.01 -26.74
C LYS A 409 -18.88 -4.17 -27.74
N LYS A 410 -19.06 -3.91 -29.04
CA LYS A 410 -18.98 -4.94 -30.08
C LYS A 410 -17.54 -5.38 -30.33
N GLU A 411 -16.61 -4.43 -30.36
CA GLU A 411 -15.18 -4.72 -30.48
C GLU A 411 -14.65 -5.50 -29.27
N ARG A 412 -15.07 -5.13 -28.05
CA ARG A 412 -14.69 -5.87 -26.82
C ARG A 412 -15.13 -7.32 -26.82
N ALA A 413 -16.37 -7.59 -27.26
CA ALA A 413 -16.89 -8.94 -27.35
C ALA A 413 -16.09 -9.85 -28.30
N ILE A 414 -15.33 -9.26 -29.23
CA ILE A 414 -14.47 -9.95 -30.19
C ILE A 414 -13.04 -10.07 -29.66
N LEU A 415 -12.49 -8.99 -29.09
CA LEU A 415 -11.08 -8.90 -28.70
C LEU A 415 -10.77 -9.69 -27.42
N VAL A 416 -11.69 -9.73 -26.45
CA VAL A 416 -11.47 -10.41 -25.16
C VAL A 416 -11.29 -11.94 -25.35
N PRO A 417 -12.14 -12.65 -26.11
CA PRO A 417 -11.91 -14.08 -26.39
C PRO A 417 -10.61 -14.34 -27.16
N VAL A 418 -10.25 -13.45 -28.10
CA VAL A 418 -9.01 -13.57 -28.89
C VAL A 418 -7.78 -13.43 -27.98
N PHE A 419 -7.81 -12.49 -27.03
CA PHE A 419 -6.77 -12.34 -26.03
C PHE A 419 -6.60 -13.62 -25.21
N PHE A 420 -7.67 -14.14 -24.59
CA PHE A 420 -7.58 -15.33 -23.73
C PHE A 420 -7.29 -16.63 -24.49
N ALA A 421 -7.55 -16.69 -25.80
CA ALA A 421 -7.12 -17.81 -26.63
C ALA A 421 -5.58 -17.86 -26.80
N CYS A 422 -4.89 -16.73 -26.62
CA CYS A 422 -3.45 -16.61 -26.80
C CYS A 422 -2.67 -16.49 -25.48
N VAL A 423 -3.35 -16.42 -24.33
CA VAL A 423 -2.74 -16.30 -23.00
C VAL A 423 -2.45 -17.68 -22.42
N HIS A 424 -1.37 -17.79 -21.65
CA HIS A 424 -0.98 -19.03 -20.99
C HIS A 424 -2.13 -19.63 -20.17
N PRO A 425 -2.40 -20.96 -20.22
CA PRO A 425 -3.58 -21.57 -19.59
C PRO A 425 -3.74 -21.29 -18.10
N ILE A 426 -2.64 -21.15 -17.35
CA ILE A 426 -2.68 -20.78 -15.93
C ILE A 426 -3.19 -19.35 -15.74
N CYS A 427 -2.66 -18.39 -16.50
CA CYS A 427 -3.10 -16.99 -16.45
C CYS A 427 -4.55 -16.85 -16.92
N ARG A 428 -4.95 -17.65 -17.91
CA ARG A 428 -6.34 -17.75 -18.36
C ARG A 428 -7.26 -18.21 -17.22
N THR A 429 -6.98 -19.34 -16.58
CA THR A 429 -7.78 -19.85 -15.45
C THR A 429 -7.91 -18.84 -14.30
N LEU A 430 -6.84 -18.10 -14.01
CA LEU A 430 -6.81 -17.12 -12.92
C LEU A 430 -7.53 -15.80 -13.25
N HIS A 431 -7.46 -15.33 -14.50
CA HIS A 431 -7.89 -13.97 -14.84
C HIS A 431 -9.07 -13.89 -15.82
N GLU A 432 -9.39 -14.97 -16.54
CA GLU A 432 -10.51 -15.00 -17.49
C GLU A 432 -11.87 -14.78 -16.80
N PRO A 433 -12.20 -15.41 -15.65
CA PRO A 433 -13.47 -15.15 -14.97
C PRO A 433 -13.61 -13.68 -14.57
N THR A 434 -12.52 -13.07 -14.08
CA THR A 434 -12.44 -11.66 -13.69
C THR A 434 -12.63 -10.72 -14.87
N ALA A 435 -11.91 -10.96 -15.95
CA ALA A 435 -12.01 -10.13 -17.14
C ALA A 435 -13.36 -10.27 -17.84
N LEU A 436 -13.96 -11.46 -17.84
CA LEU A 436 -15.30 -11.69 -18.40
C LEU A 436 -16.39 -11.03 -17.55
N ALA A 437 -16.32 -11.13 -16.22
CA ALA A 437 -17.24 -10.42 -15.33
C ALA A 437 -17.16 -8.90 -15.54
N PHE A 438 -15.93 -8.36 -15.66
CA PHE A 438 -15.70 -6.95 -15.99
C PHE A 438 -16.33 -6.54 -17.33
N VAL A 439 -16.10 -7.31 -18.40
CA VAL A 439 -16.64 -7.02 -19.74
C VAL A 439 -18.17 -7.09 -19.77
N GLN A 440 -18.77 -7.96 -18.95
CA GLN A 440 -20.23 -8.09 -18.83
C GLN A 440 -20.86 -6.96 -18.00
N GLY A 441 -20.21 -6.50 -16.93
CA GLY A 441 -20.67 -5.38 -16.08
C GLY A 441 -20.29 -3.98 -16.57
N ILE A 442 -19.65 -3.88 -17.73
CA ILE A 442 -19.00 -2.64 -18.20
C ILE A 442 -19.98 -1.48 -18.42
N GLU A 443 -21.25 -1.75 -18.69
CA GLU A 443 -22.29 -0.72 -18.89
C GLU A 443 -22.61 0.03 -17.60
N GLU A 444 -22.59 -0.66 -16.45
CA GLU A 444 -22.77 -0.05 -15.12
C GLU A 444 -21.52 0.71 -14.68
N LEU A 445 -20.37 0.31 -15.21
CA LEU A 445 -19.07 0.93 -15.01
C LEU A 445 -18.75 2.01 -16.07
N THR A 446 -19.70 2.35 -16.94
CA THR A 446 -19.56 3.42 -17.93
C THR A 446 -20.29 4.68 -17.46
N GLN A 447 -19.65 5.84 -17.52
CA GLN A 447 -20.28 7.13 -17.22
C GLN A 447 -21.31 7.49 -18.29
N SER A 448 -22.57 7.64 -17.88
CA SER A 448 -23.72 7.85 -18.78
C SER A 448 -23.59 9.07 -19.70
N ARG A 449 -22.83 10.10 -19.25
CA ARG A 449 -22.66 11.38 -19.98
C ARG A 449 -21.53 11.36 -21.01
N THR A 450 -20.49 10.54 -20.81
CA THR A 450 -19.27 10.56 -21.63
C THR A 450 -19.01 9.26 -22.37
N GLN A 451 -19.76 8.19 -22.07
CA GLN A 451 -19.54 6.82 -22.57
C GLN A 451 -18.14 6.27 -22.24
N ARG A 452 -17.44 6.88 -21.28
CA ARG A 452 -16.12 6.45 -20.80
C ARG A 452 -16.25 5.53 -19.59
N LEU A 453 -15.30 4.62 -19.39
CA LEU A 453 -15.24 3.84 -18.16
C LEU A 453 -14.97 4.73 -16.93
N LYS A 454 -15.70 4.46 -15.84
CA LYS A 454 -15.61 5.15 -14.54
C LYS A 454 -14.24 5.03 -13.88
N PHE A 455 -13.44 4.02 -14.26
CA PHE A 455 -12.16 3.73 -13.65
C PHE A 455 -11.05 3.66 -14.71
N ASN A 456 -9.94 4.34 -14.44
CA ASN A 456 -8.80 4.46 -15.34
C ASN A 456 -7.99 3.15 -15.45
N SER A 457 -7.80 2.42 -14.35
CA SER A 457 -7.32 1.03 -14.32
C SER A 457 -8.07 0.11 -15.28
N LEU A 458 -9.40 0.20 -15.27
CA LEU A 458 -10.26 -0.62 -16.11
C LEU A 458 -10.10 -0.24 -17.59
N ARG A 459 -9.98 1.06 -17.89
CA ARG A 459 -9.59 1.54 -19.23
C ARG A 459 -8.23 1.01 -19.65
N ALA A 460 -7.25 0.95 -18.74
CA ALA A 460 -5.94 0.41 -19.03
C ALA A 460 -6.01 -1.09 -19.35
N VAL A 461 -6.73 -1.88 -18.55
CA VAL A 461 -6.96 -3.31 -18.81
C VAL A 461 -7.64 -3.51 -20.16
N ASP A 462 -8.68 -2.73 -20.46
CA ASP A 462 -9.41 -2.78 -21.72
C ASP A 462 -8.51 -2.45 -22.93
N CYS A 463 -7.69 -1.41 -22.82
CA CYS A 463 -6.71 -1.03 -23.85
C CYS A 463 -5.61 -2.10 -24.01
N THR A 464 -5.13 -2.69 -22.91
CA THR A 464 -4.10 -3.75 -22.95
C THR A 464 -4.65 -5.02 -23.61
N ILE A 465 -5.86 -5.45 -23.25
CA ILE A 465 -6.52 -6.60 -23.87
C ILE A 465 -6.70 -6.35 -25.37
N ALA A 466 -7.19 -5.16 -25.75
CA ALA A 466 -7.38 -4.83 -27.15
C ALA A 466 -6.07 -4.76 -27.93
N PHE A 467 -5.03 -4.10 -27.39
CA PHE A 467 -3.73 -4.04 -28.04
C PHE A 467 -3.13 -5.43 -28.24
N ALA A 468 -3.14 -6.27 -27.21
CA ALA A 468 -2.63 -7.62 -27.28
C ALA A 468 -3.41 -8.49 -28.27
N ALA A 469 -4.75 -8.43 -28.25
CA ALA A 469 -5.60 -9.15 -29.20
C ALA A 469 -5.40 -8.70 -30.66
N VAL A 470 -5.29 -7.39 -30.91
CA VAL A 470 -5.07 -6.86 -32.26
C VAL A 470 -3.69 -7.26 -32.80
N LYS A 471 -2.68 -7.41 -31.93
CA LYS A 471 -1.36 -7.90 -32.33
C LYS A 471 -1.41 -9.36 -32.80
N THR A 472 -2.27 -10.20 -32.21
CA THR A 472 -2.38 -11.62 -32.54
C THR A 472 -3.24 -11.90 -33.77
N LEU A 473 -4.20 -11.03 -34.12
CA LEU A 473 -5.01 -11.15 -35.33
C LEU A 473 -4.18 -10.93 -36.61
N THR A 474 -4.44 -11.70 -37.67
CA THR A 474 -3.90 -11.42 -39.01
C THR A 474 -4.52 -10.15 -39.62
N PRO A 475 -3.88 -9.50 -40.61
CA PRO A 475 -4.48 -8.35 -41.31
C PRO A 475 -5.89 -8.61 -41.86
N GLU A 476 -6.12 -9.80 -42.40
CA GLU A 476 -7.40 -10.25 -42.95
C GLU A 476 -8.45 -10.46 -41.84
N GLU A 477 -8.03 -10.96 -40.68
CA GLU A 477 -8.90 -11.11 -39.52
C GLU A 477 -9.27 -9.77 -38.88
N CYS A 478 -8.35 -8.81 -38.81
CA CYS A 478 -8.67 -7.46 -38.34
C CYS A 478 -9.75 -6.82 -39.22
N TYR A 479 -9.59 -6.90 -40.54
CA TYR A 479 -10.56 -6.31 -41.46
C TYR A 479 -11.93 -7.02 -41.41
N SER A 480 -11.95 -8.35 -41.34
CA SER A 480 -13.20 -9.12 -41.28
C SER A 480 -13.92 -9.05 -39.94
N LYS A 481 -13.19 -9.00 -38.82
CA LYS A 481 -13.78 -9.00 -37.47
C LYS A 481 -14.02 -7.59 -36.91
N LEU A 482 -13.17 -6.62 -37.24
CA LEU A 482 -13.22 -5.25 -36.69
C LEU A 482 -13.57 -4.19 -37.74
N GLY A 483 -13.67 -4.55 -39.02
CA GLY A 483 -14.06 -3.63 -40.10
C GLY A 483 -12.99 -2.59 -40.46
N ALA A 484 -11.76 -2.74 -39.98
CA ALA A 484 -10.67 -1.79 -40.17
C ALA A 484 -9.33 -2.48 -40.43
N GLU A 485 -8.44 -1.79 -41.15
CA GLU A 485 -7.11 -2.32 -41.46
C GLU A 485 -6.26 -2.45 -40.19
N LYS A 486 -5.52 -3.57 -40.08
CA LYS A 486 -4.69 -3.86 -38.90
C LYS A 486 -3.76 -2.71 -38.47
N PRO A 487 -3.08 -1.97 -39.38
CA PRO A 487 -2.25 -0.84 -38.97
C PRO A 487 -3.03 0.27 -38.27
N ILE A 488 -4.26 0.54 -38.70
CA ILE A 488 -5.14 1.58 -38.14
C ILE A 488 -5.59 1.17 -36.73
N VAL A 489 -6.09 -0.05 -36.58
CA VAL A 489 -6.55 -0.56 -35.27
C VAL A 489 -5.38 -0.72 -34.30
N THR A 490 -4.21 -1.14 -34.78
CA THR A 490 -2.99 -1.23 -33.96
C THR A 490 -2.56 0.15 -33.49
N LEU A 491 -2.60 1.15 -34.36
CA LEU A 491 -2.26 2.53 -34.01
C LEU A 491 -3.25 3.09 -32.98
N GLN A 492 -4.55 2.89 -33.17
CA GLN A 492 -5.56 3.32 -32.21
C GLN A 492 -5.38 2.66 -30.84
N ALA A 493 -5.23 1.33 -30.79
CA ALA A 493 -5.00 0.60 -29.54
C ALA A 493 -3.68 0.99 -28.87
N PHE A 494 -2.63 1.25 -29.65
CA PHE A 494 -1.33 1.70 -29.13
C PHE A 494 -1.36 3.14 -28.64
N THR A 495 -2.04 4.05 -29.35
CA THR A 495 -2.18 5.45 -28.94
C THR A 495 -3.01 5.55 -27.66
N LEU A 496 -4.09 4.78 -27.54
CA LEU A 496 -4.87 4.72 -26.29
C LEU A 496 -4.03 4.15 -25.13
N TYR A 497 -3.24 3.10 -25.38
CA TYR A 497 -2.32 2.53 -24.40
C TYR A 497 -1.21 3.51 -23.98
N MET A 498 -0.57 4.20 -24.93
CA MET A 498 0.49 5.17 -24.67
C MET A 498 -0.02 6.45 -24.00
N MET A 499 -1.21 6.95 -24.38
CA MET A 499 -1.86 8.06 -23.70
C MET A 499 -2.06 7.73 -22.21
N PHE A 500 -2.45 6.50 -21.89
CA PHE A 500 -2.59 6.08 -20.50
C PHE A 500 -1.24 6.01 -19.77
N MET A 501 -0.22 5.42 -20.39
CA MET A 501 1.11 5.28 -19.80
C MET A 501 1.87 6.61 -19.66
N CYS A 502 1.55 7.62 -20.48
CA CYS A 502 2.21 8.93 -20.46
C CYS A 502 1.42 10.02 -19.71
N SER A 503 0.11 9.87 -19.48
CA SER A 503 -0.66 10.81 -18.64
C SER A 503 -0.24 10.81 -17.15
N THR A 504 0.63 9.88 -16.73
CA THR A 504 1.29 9.91 -15.42
C THR A 504 2.53 10.81 -15.37
N GLU A 505 3.00 11.34 -16.50
CA GLU A 505 4.22 12.18 -16.56
C GLU A 505 3.93 13.69 -16.76
N SER A 506 2.72 14.10 -17.18
CA SER A 506 2.45 15.47 -17.62
C SER A 506 1.82 16.43 -16.59
N THR A 507 1.89 16.15 -15.29
CA THR A 507 1.61 17.14 -14.23
C THR A 507 2.87 17.73 -13.60
N GLN A 508 4.04 17.54 -14.23
CA GLN A 508 5.28 18.25 -13.91
C GLN A 508 5.82 19.00 -15.13
N SER A 509 5.08 19.99 -15.65
CA SER A 509 5.64 21.21 -16.25
C SER A 509 4.55 22.06 -16.91
N SER A 510 4.01 22.98 -16.13
CA SER A 510 3.60 24.32 -16.58
C SER A 510 3.40 25.19 -15.37
#